data_AF-A0A2E9J9S6-F1
#
_entry.id   AF-A0A2E9J9S6-F1
#
_cell.length_a   1.000
_cell.length_b   1.000
_cell.length_c   1.000
_cell.angle_alpha   90.00
_cell.angle_beta   90.00
_cell.angle_gamma   90.00
#
_symmetry.space_group_name_H-M   'P 1'
#
loop_
_entity.id
_entity.type
_entity.pdbx_description
1 polymer ?
#
loop_
_entity_poly.entity_id
_entity_poly.type
_entity_poly.pdbx_seq_one_letter_code
_entity_poly.pdbx_strand_id
1 'polypeptide(L)'
;MKKNKFLPIPLTLLIVLGLWISLVPFSRPLPGGEIFSFENTPEASCRSPIFGTFTEDSPSYDVYVNPKPKIGDPTVHKSVSCSGRATFRFVFGFSLLFLSACLLIYLQKDKKWKI
;
A
#
# COMPACT_ATOMS: atom_id res chain seq x y z
N MET A 1 -14.88 20.79 -33.19
CA MET A 1 -14.20 20.57 -31.88
C MET A 1 -14.02 19.08 -31.64
N LYS A 2 -12.77 18.57 -31.64
CA LYS A 2 -12.44 17.16 -31.35
C LYS A 2 -12.87 16.86 -29.91
N LYS A 3 -13.79 15.91 -29.70
CA LYS A 3 -14.17 15.45 -28.35
C LYS A 3 -12.93 14.80 -27.71
N ASN A 4 -12.30 15.51 -26.78
CA ASN A 4 -11.12 15.05 -26.04
C ASN A 4 -11.45 13.76 -25.25
N LYS A 5 -11.22 12.60 -25.88
CA LYS A 5 -11.21 11.27 -25.25
C LYS A 5 -9.96 11.05 -24.38
N PHE A 6 -9.03 12.00 -24.37
CA PHE A 6 -7.80 11.95 -23.56
C PHE A 6 -8.02 12.18 -22.05
N LEU A 7 -9.12 12.80 -21.64
CA LEU A 7 -9.42 13.09 -20.22
C LEU A 7 -9.95 11.88 -19.40
N PRO A 8 -10.81 10.98 -19.93
CA PRO A 8 -11.30 9.84 -19.14
C PRO A 8 -10.24 8.78 -18.83
N ILE A 9 -9.28 8.55 -19.73
CA ILE A 9 -8.22 7.52 -19.56
C ILE A 9 -7.36 7.75 -18.29
N PRO A 10 -6.74 8.94 -18.09
CA PRO A 10 -5.92 9.18 -16.90
C PRO A 10 -6.76 9.10 -15.61
N LEU A 11 -8.04 9.47 -15.69
CA LEU A 11 -8.93 9.42 -14.55
C LEU A 11 -9.29 7.98 -14.15
N THR A 12 -9.53 7.11 -15.13
CA THR A 12 -9.71 5.68 -14.90
C THR A 12 -8.44 5.05 -14.34
N LEU A 13 -7.26 5.43 -14.84
CA LEU A 13 -5.98 4.98 -14.28
C LEU A 13 -5.80 5.39 -12.81
N LEU A 14 -6.19 6.62 -12.44
CA LEU A 14 -6.15 7.08 -11.05
C LEU A 14 -7.11 6.30 -10.15
N ILE A 15 -8.29 5.91 -10.64
CA ILE A 15 -9.23 5.05 -9.91
C ILE A 15 -8.61 3.68 -9.65
N VAL A 16 -8.04 3.05 -10.69
CA VAL A 16 -7.38 1.74 -10.57
C VAL A 16 -6.18 1.82 -9.63
N LEU A 17 -5.38 2.88 -9.73
CA LEU A 17 -4.24 3.12 -8.85
C LEU A 17 -4.68 3.31 -7.39
N GLY A 18 -5.72 4.12 -7.15
CA GLY A 18 -6.27 4.32 -5.81
C GLY A 18 -6.75 3.01 -5.19
N LEU A 19 -7.45 2.19 -5.97
CA LEU A 19 -7.90 0.85 -5.56
C LEU A 19 -6.71 -0.08 -5.23
N TRP A 20 -5.70 -0.11 -6.10
CA TRP A 20 -4.48 -0.89 -5.89
C TRP A 20 -3.77 -0.48 -4.60
N ILE A 21 -3.60 0.82 -4.37
CA ILE A 21 -2.92 1.34 -3.18
C ILE A 21 -3.68 0.95 -1.90
N SER A 22 -5.01 0.94 -1.92
CA SER A 22 -5.83 0.59 -0.76
C SER A 22 -5.94 -0.90 -0.49
N LEU A 23 -5.75 -1.76 -1.50
CA LEU A 23 -6.01 -3.20 -1.40
C LEU A 23 -4.76 -4.07 -1.38
N VAL A 24 -3.67 -3.65 -2.02
CA VAL A 24 -2.52 -4.55 -2.20
C VAL A 24 -1.69 -4.61 -0.91
N PRO A 25 -1.41 -5.82 -0.38
CA PRO A 25 -0.54 -6.00 0.77
C PRO A 25 0.86 -5.44 0.49
N PHE A 26 1.59 -5.10 1.54
CA PHE A 26 2.90 -4.47 1.40
C PHE A 26 3.89 -5.03 2.41
N SER A 27 5.16 -4.91 2.06
CA SER A 27 6.25 -5.34 2.91
C SER A 27 6.95 -4.16 3.59
N ARG A 28 7.59 -4.45 4.72
CA ARG A 28 8.49 -3.53 5.43
C ARG A 28 9.79 -4.25 5.78
N PRO A 29 10.93 -3.56 5.79
CA PRO A 29 12.18 -4.16 6.25
C PRO A 29 12.04 -4.58 7.72
N LEU A 30 12.55 -5.76 8.04
CA LEU A 30 12.51 -6.34 9.38
C LEU A 30 13.49 -5.61 10.31
N PRO A 31 13.06 -5.14 11.50
CA PRO A 31 13.95 -4.46 12.44
C PRO A 31 14.79 -5.48 13.22
N GLY A 32 16.10 -5.50 13.01
CA GLY A 32 17.03 -6.41 13.69
C GLY A 32 17.89 -7.26 12.75
N GLY A 33 17.57 -7.24 11.45
CA GLY A 33 18.35 -7.97 10.46
C GLY A 33 18.08 -9.48 10.48
N GLU A 34 18.44 -10.09 9.36
CA GLU A 34 18.53 -11.54 9.18
C GLU A 34 19.96 -11.87 8.75
N ILE A 35 20.26 -13.16 8.58
CA ILE A 35 21.52 -13.58 7.99
C ILE A 35 21.60 -13.00 6.59
N PHE A 36 22.63 -12.19 6.33
CA PHE A 36 22.80 -11.52 5.04
C PHE A 36 22.67 -12.52 3.90
N SER A 37 21.72 -12.27 3.00
CA SER A 37 21.47 -13.04 1.80
C SER A 37 21.55 -12.15 0.57
N PHE A 38 22.12 -12.67 -0.51
CA PHE A 38 22.12 -11.99 -1.81
C PHE A 38 20.80 -12.20 -2.56
N GLU A 39 20.01 -13.22 -2.19
CA GLU A 39 18.71 -13.47 -2.83
C GLU A 39 17.63 -12.52 -2.34
N ASN A 40 17.52 -12.26 -1.04
CA ASN A 40 16.42 -11.49 -0.46
C ASN A 40 16.85 -10.68 0.77
N THR A 41 16.14 -9.57 0.99
CA THR A 41 16.21 -8.76 2.23
C THR A 41 15.08 -9.21 3.16
N PRO A 42 15.25 -9.18 4.49
CA PRO A 42 14.22 -9.66 5.41
C PRO A 42 13.06 -8.69 5.40
N GLU A 43 11.86 -9.22 5.15
CA GLU A 43 10.65 -8.41 5.07
C GLU A 43 9.55 -8.90 6.02
N ALA A 44 9.02 -7.96 6.81
CA ALA A 44 7.74 -8.13 7.49
C ALA A 44 6.62 -8.00 6.45
N SER A 45 5.82 -9.05 6.33
CA SER A 45 4.63 -9.09 5.49
C SER A 45 3.47 -8.42 6.23
N CYS A 46 3.14 -7.19 5.85
CA CYS A 46 1.98 -6.49 6.39
C CYS A 46 0.71 -6.89 5.63
N ARG A 47 -0.44 -6.77 6.30
CA ARG A 47 -1.75 -7.03 5.68
C ARG A 47 -2.10 -5.96 4.65
N SER A 48 -3.19 -6.18 3.92
CA SER A 48 -3.71 -5.14 3.02
C SER A 48 -4.05 -3.87 3.79
N PRO A 49 -3.90 -2.68 3.19
CA PRO A 49 -4.15 -1.41 3.87
C PRO A 49 -5.55 -1.28 4.46
N ILE A 50 -6.59 -1.81 3.80
CA ILE A 50 -7.94 -1.88 4.40
C ILE A 50 -7.91 -2.65 5.71
N PHE A 51 -7.40 -3.88 5.73
CA PHE A 51 -7.40 -4.67 6.96
C PHE A 51 -6.44 -4.09 7.99
N GLY A 52 -5.25 -3.63 7.62
CA GLY A 52 -4.28 -3.07 8.56
C GLY A 52 -4.65 -1.70 9.15
N THR A 53 -5.63 -1.01 8.56
CA THR A 53 -6.20 0.21 9.13
C THR A 53 -7.25 -0.09 10.21
N PHE A 54 -8.09 -1.11 9.99
CA PHE A 54 -9.22 -1.43 10.88
C PHE A 54 -8.95 -2.58 11.85
N THR A 55 -7.88 -3.32 11.64
CA THR A 55 -7.42 -4.39 12.54
C THR A 55 -5.99 -4.10 12.95
N GLU A 56 -5.62 -4.48 14.17
CA GLU A 56 -4.26 -4.34 14.66
C GLU A 56 -3.33 -5.22 13.79
N ASP A 57 -2.51 -4.56 12.96
CA ASP A 57 -1.55 -5.22 12.08
C ASP A 57 -0.14 -5.07 12.65
N SER A 58 0.23 -6.08 13.43
CA SER A 58 1.49 -6.17 14.18
C SER A 58 2.12 -7.56 14.05
N PRO A 59 2.51 -8.00 12.83
CA PRO A 59 3.16 -9.29 12.66
C PRO A 59 4.45 -9.37 13.48
N SER A 60 4.64 -10.51 14.13
CA SER A 60 5.79 -10.81 14.98
C SER A 60 6.79 -11.71 14.27
N TYR A 61 8.07 -11.42 14.46
CA TYR A 61 9.17 -12.15 13.87
C TYR A 61 10.29 -12.38 14.88
N ASP A 62 11.02 -13.47 14.70
CA ASP A 62 12.29 -13.70 15.36
C ASP A 62 13.40 -13.00 14.58
N VAL A 63 14.05 -12.06 15.24
CA VAL A 63 15.15 -11.30 14.65
C VAL A 63 16.42 -11.56 15.40
N TYR A 64 17.53 -11.58 14.69
CA TYR A 64 18.83 -11.71 15.35
C TYR A 64 19.21 -10.41 16.05
N VAL A 65 19.94 -10.52 17.16
CA VAL A 65 20.40 -9.35 17.91
C VAL A 65 21.77 -8.87 17.41
N ASN A 66 22.55 -9.78 16.85
CA ASN A 66 23.91 -9.51 16.41
C ASN A 66 23.94 -8.81 15.05
N PRO A 67 24.82 -7.79 14.85
CA PRO A 67 24.94 -7.05 13.58
C PRO A 67 25.49 -7.87 12.40
N LYS A 68 26.00 -9.08 12.64
CA LYS A 68 26.43 -10.07 11.62
C LYS A 68 26.00 -11.47 12.05
N PRO A 69 24.71 -11.77 11.99
CA PRO A 69 24.19 -12.97 12.61
C PRO A 69 24.58 -14.23 11.84
N LYS A 70 24.76 -15.33 12.58
CA LYS A 70 24.97 -16.69 12.05
C LYS A 70 23.90 -17.64 12.56
N ILE A 71 23.71 -18.77 11.85
CA ILE A 71 22.84 -19.85 12.34
C ILE A 71 23.32 -20.27 13.74
N GLY A 72 22.40 -20.23 14.71
CA GLY A 72 22.67 -20.54 16.12
C GLY A 72 22.88 -19.32 17.02
N ASP A 73 22.97 -18.10 16.46
CA ASP A 73 22.98 -16.88 17.25
C ASP A 73 21.61 -16.64 17.94
N PRO A 74 21.58 -15.97 19.11
CA PRO A 74 20.35 -15.71 19.82
C PRO A 74 19.42 -14.78 19.01
N THR A 75 18.13 -15.12 19.04
CA THR A 75 17.05 -14.32 18.45
C THR A 75 16.19 -13.68 19.54
N VAL A 76 15.50 -12.59 19.19
CA VAL A 76 14.52 -11.92 20.03
C VAL A 76 13.23 -11.74 19.24
N HIS A 77 12.10 -12.02 19.90
CA HIS A 77 10.78 -11.73 19.35
C HIS A 77 10.57 -10.22 19.23
N LYS A 78 10.33 -9.73 18.00
CA LYS A 78 10.01 -8.34 17.71
C LYS A 78 8.72 -8.26 16.91
N SER A 79 7.81 -7.39 17.35
CA SER A 79 6.62 -7.03 16.58
C SER A 79 6.90 -5.81 15.70
N VAL A 80 6.37 -5.82 14.48
CA VAL A 80 6.51 -4.71 13.53
C VAL A 80 5.15 -4.04 13.37
N SER A 81 5.03 -2.78 13.79
CA SER A 81 3.79 -2.03 13.60
C SER A 81 3.60 -1.64 12.12
N CYS A 82 2.63 -2.27 11.47
CA CYS A 82 2.25 -2.00 10.08
C CYS A 82 1.10 -0.99 9.98
N SER A 83 0.30 -0.85 11.04
CA SER A 83 -0.96 -0.07 11.03
C SER A 83 -0.79 1.37 10.53
N GLY A 84 0.21 2.13 11.00
CA GLY A 84 0.40 3.51 10.54
C GLY A 84 0.65 3.65 9.03
N ARG A 85 1.37 2.69 8.42
CA ARG A 85 1.61 2.67 6.97
C ARG A 85 0.39 2.17 6.20
N ALA A 86 -0.35 1.21 6.77
CA ALA A 86 -1.63 0.75 6.24
C ALA A 86 -2.64 1.91 6.18
N THR A 87 -2.79 2.67 7.27
CA THR A 87 -3.67 3.84 7.34
C THR A 87 -3.30 4.89 6.30
N PHE A 88 -2.01 5.22 6.16
CA PHE A 88 -1.57 6.16 5.14
C PHE A 88 -1.93 5.70 3.72
N ARG A 89 -1.63 4.43 3.39
CA ARG A 89 -1.94 3.88 2.06
C ARG A 89 -3.44 3.87 1.82
N PHE A 90 -4.24 3.46 2.80
CA PHE A 90 -5.69 3.44 2.70
C PHE A 90 -6.27 4.84 2.47
N VAL A 91 -5.92 5.82 3.29
CA VAL A 91 -6.42 7.20 3.16
C VAL A 91 -6.00 7.80 1.82
N PHE A 92 -4.74 7.62 1.42
CA PHE A 92 -4.23 8.15 0.16
C PHE A 92 -4.90 7.49 -1.06
N GLY A 93 -4.96 6.15 -1.07
CA GLY A 93 -5.58 5.38 -2.15
C GLY A 93 -7.08 5.65 -2.27
N PHE A 94 -7.79 5.72 -1.13
CA PHE A 94 -9.21 6.04 -1.10
C PHE A 94 -9.49 7.47 -1.57
N SER A 95 -8.65 8.44 -1.19
CA SER A 95 -8.78 9.83 -1.67
C SER A 95 -8.62 9.92 -3.19
N LEU A 96 -7.62 9.23 -3.75
CA LEU A 96 -7.43 9.16 -5.20
C LEU A 96 -8.63 8.55 -5.91
N LEU A 97 -9.14 7.42 -5.39
CA LEU A 97 -10.32 6.74 -5.93
C LEU A 97 -11.53 7.66 -5.92
N PHE A 98 -11.85 8.26 -4.77
CA PHE A 98 -13.05 9.07 -4.57
C PHE A 98 -13.04 10.34 -5.42
N LEU A 99 -11.95 11.13 -5.37
CA LEU A 99 -11.83 12.35 -6.14
C LEU A 99 -11.89 12.08 -7.65
N SER A 100 -11.24 11.00 -8.10
CA SER A 100 -11.24 10.64 -9.51
C SER A 100 -12.61 10.18 -9.99
N ALA A 101 -13.32 9.38 -9.19
CA ALA A 101 -14.69 8.95 -9.48
C ALA A 101 -15.66 10.14 -9.54
N CYS A 102 -15.61 11.06 -8.56
CA CYS A 102 -16.43 12.27 -8.54
C CYS A 102 -16.19 13.13 -9.79
N LEU A 103 -14.93 13.36 -10.15
CA LEU A 103 -14.58 14.14 -11.34
C LEU A 103 -15.07 13.46 -12.62
N LEU A 104 -15.01 12.12 -12.69
CA LEU A 104 -15.43 11.35 -13.86
C LEU A 104 -16.94 11.49 -14.07
N ILE A 105 -17.71 11.34 -13.00
CA ILE A 105 -19.16 11.50 -13.00
C ILE A 105 -19.54 12.94 -13.35
N TYR A 106 -18.84 13.93 -12.78
CA TYR A 106 -19.06 15.34 -13.08
C TYR A 106 -18.88 15.65 -14.58
N LEU A 107 -17.76 15.21 -15.17
CA LEU A 107 -17.47 15.40 -16.59
C LEU A 107 -18.44 14.64 -17.50
N GLN A 108 -18.93 13.47 -17.08
CA GLN A 108 -19.98 12.74 -17.80
C GLN A 108 -21.30 13.50 -17.78
N LYS A 109 -21.67 14.11 -16.65
CA LYS A 109 -22.89 14.90 -16.49
C LYS A 109 -22.86 16.18 -17.34
N ASP A 110 -21.75 16.90 -17.31
CA ASP A 110 -21.56 18.15 -18.08
C ASP A 110 -21.60 17.89 -19.61
N LYS A 111 -20.95 16.81 -20.07
CA LYS A 111 -21.03 16.39 -21.48
C LYS A 111 -22.44 15.94 -21.92
N LYS A 112 -23.36 15.67 -20.99
CA LYS A 112 -24.76 15.30 -21.25
C LYS A 112 -25.70 16.51 -21.36
N TRP A 113 -25.23 17.74 -21.12
CA TRP A 113 -26.03 18.98 -21.10
C TRP A 113 -25.70 19.96 -22.25
N LYS A 114 -25.23 19.43 -23.37
CA LYS A 114 -25.21 20.15 -24.66
C LYS A 114 -25.95 19.32 -25.70
N ILE A 115 -27.28 19.38 -25.63
CA ILE A 115 -28.19 19.14 -26.76
C ILE A 115 -28.89 20.47 -26.99
#